data_AF-A0A7K2VLJ6-F1
#
_entry.id   AF-A0A7K2VLJ6-F1
#
_cell.length_a   1.000
_cell.length_b   1.000
_cell.length_c   1.000
_cell.angle_alpha   90.00
_cell.angle_beta   90.00
_cell.angle_gamma   90.00
#
_symmetry.space_group_name_H-M   'P 1'
#
loop_
_entity.id
_entity.type
_entity.pdbx_description
1 polymer ?
#
loop_
_entity_poly.entity_id
_entity_poly.type
_entity_poly.pdbx_seq_one_letter_code
_entity_poly.pdbx_strand_id
1 'polypeptide(L)'
;MTEHHHGAGTVLPQAVTVVLALLSLAALHHLAVRRAVRRNPAQDWPVWRTISFATGLTLVAVALVPPAPTGFPAHMAQHMLIGMYAPPALVLAAPVTLALRALPPAGARRITAVLHSPPVRCAVHPVSALLLSTGSLAVLYFTPLYNTAMSHPAGHWLMAAHFLLSGCLFAHAIAGPDPAPGRPGVPARLTCLGVAIAAHALIAQALYGGFFTDV
;
A
#
# COMPACT_ATOMS: atom_id res chain seq x y z
N MET A 1 -6.23 -8.55 -42.60
CA MET A 1 -7.19 -8.36 -41.51
C MET A 1 -7.06 -9.57 -40.59
N THR A 2 -6.06 -9.52 -39.70
CA THR A 2 -5.71 -10.61 -38.77
C THR A 2 -6.11 -10.13 -37.37
N GLU A 3 -7.18 -10.72 -36.85
CA GLU A 3 -7.67 -10.54 -35.49
C GLU A 3 -6.61 -11.03 -34.49
N HIS A 4 -5.94 -10.12 -33.78
CA HIS A 4 -5.04 -10.45 -32.69
C HIS A 4 -5.85 -10.85 -31.44
N HIS A 5 -6.20 -12.14 -31.33
CA HIS A 5 -6.70 -12.74 -30.09
C HIS A 5 -5.57 -12.88 -29.03
N HIS A 6 -5.20 -11.79 -28.35
CA HIS A 6 -4.20 -11.82 -27.26
C HIS A 6 -4.74 -11.32 -25.90
N GLY A 7 -6.03 -11.00 -25.77
CA GLY A 7 -6.56 -10.30 -24.58
C GLY A 7 -7.23 -11.15 -23.49
N ALA A 8 -7.82 -12.30 -23.82
CA ALA A 8 -8.71 -13.00 -22.87
C ALA A 8 -7.98 -13.97 -21.92
N GLY A 9 -6.87 -14.57 -22.39
CA GLY A 9 -6.18 -15.65 -21.67
C GLY A 9 -5.33 -15.20 -20.48
N THR A 10 -4.93 -13.93 -20.41
CA THR A 10 -4.08 -13.37 -19.34
C THR A 10 -4.89 -12.65 -18.25
N VAL A 11 -6.08 -12.15 -18.57
CA VAL A 11 -6.95 -11.42 -17.64
C VAL A 11 -7.55 -12.35 -16.59
N LEU A 12 -8.03 -13.53 -17.01
CA LEU A 12 -8.55 -14.55 -16.10
C LEU A 12 -7.52 -15.04 -15.07
N PRO A 13 -6.27 -15.41 -15.44
CA PRO A 13 -5.28 -15.83 -14.46
C PRO A 13 -4.82 -14.67 -13.56
N GLN A 14 -4.77 -13.42 -14.04
CA GLN A 14 -4.49 -12.26 -13.19
C GLN A 14 -5.57 -12.08 -12.12
N ALA A 15 -6.84 -11.98 -12.52
CA ALA A 15 -7.93 -11.75 -11.59
C ALA A 15 -8.02 -12.87 -10.56
N VAL A 16 -7.86 -14.13 -10.99
CA VAL A 16 -7.80 -15.28 -10.08
C VAL A 16 -6.63 -15.18 -9.11
N THR A 17 -5.43 -14.81 -9.57
CA THR A 17 -4.25 -14.66 -8.71
C THR A 17 -4.47 -13.58 -7.64
N VAL A 18 -5.03 -12.43 -8.02
CA VAL A 18 -5.36 -11.35 -7.08
C VAL A 18 -6.40 -11.82 -6.08
N VAL A 19 -7.50 -12.40 -6.55
CA VAL A 19 -8.57 -12.88 -5.66
C VAL A 19 -8.04 -13.92 -4.68
N LEU A 20 -7.23 -14.89 -5.12
CA LEU A 20 -6.62 -15.88 -4.25
C LEU A 20 -5.68 -15.24 -3.22
N ALA A 21 -4.88 -14.25 -3.62
CA ALA A 21 -4.02 -13.52 -2.70
C ALA A 21 -4.83 -12.75 -1.65
N LEU A 22 -5.90 -12.05 -2.06
CA LEU A 22 -6.77 -11.30 -1.16
C LEU A 22 -7.53 -12.22 -0.21
N LEU A 23 -8.07 -13.34 -0.69
CA LEU A 23 -8.72 -14.35 0.14
C LEU A 23 -7.75 -14.97 1.14
N SER A 24 -6.50 -15.22 0.73
CA SER A 24 -5.44 -15.72 1.62
C SER A 24 -5.11 -14.70 2.71
N LEU A 25 -5.01 -13.42 2.37
CA LEU A 25 -4.81 -12.33 3.33
C LEU A 25 -5.99 -12.20 4.30
N ALA A 26 -7.23 -12.29 3.80
CA ALA A 26 -8.43 -12.29 4.64
C ALA A 26 -8.45 -13.47 5.62
N ALA A 27 -8.19 -14.69 5.12
CA ALA A 27 -8.13 -15.88 5.95
C ALA A 27 -7.03 -15.78 7.01
N LEU A 28 -5.84 -15.29 6.64
CA LEU A 28 -4.73 -15.07 7.56
C LEU A 28 -5.09 -14.03 8.63
N HIS A 29 -5.71 -12.92 8.25
CA HIS A 29 -6.18 -11.89 9.19
C HIS A 29 -7.19 -12.46 10.18
N HIS A 30 -8.23 -13.14 9.69
CA HIS A 30 -9.23 -13.78 10.56
C HIS A 30 -8.61 -14.80 11.51
N LEU A 31 -7.69 -15.63 11.03
CA LEU A 31 -6.99 -16.61 11.84
C LEU A 31 -6.10 -15.94 12.90
N ALA A 32 -5.41 -14.86 12.54
CA ALA A 32 -4.60 -14.08 13.46
C ALA A 32 -5.46 -13.41 14.55
N VAL A 33 -6.62 -12.84 14.19
CA VAL A 33 -7.58 -12.28 15.16
C VAL A 33 -8.08 -13.36 16.11
N ARG A 34 -8.50 -14.52 15.59
CA ARG A 34 -8.94 -15.65 16.42
C ARG A 34 -7.85 -16.12 17.39
N ARG A 35 -6.60 -16.19 16.93
CA ARG A 35 -5.46 -16.55 17.78
C ARG A 35 -5.16 -15.50 18.84
N ALA A 36 -5.19 -14.22 18.46
CA ALA A 36 -4.94 -13.09 19.37
C ALA A 36 -5.98 -13.04 20.51
N VAL A 37 -7.27 -13.22 20.19
CA VAL A 37 -8.35 -13.26 21.19
C VAL A 37 -8.23 -14.50 22.08
N ARG A 38 -7.96 -15.68 21.51
CA ARG A 38 -7.78 -16.91 22.30
C ARG A 38 -6.59 -16.85 23.27
N ARG A 39 -5.50 -16.19 22.88
CA ARG A 39 -4.30 -16.08 23.73
C ARG A 39 -4.42 -15.02 24.82
N ASN A 40 -5.14 -13.94 24.56
CA ASN A 40 -5.41 -12.89 25.55
C ASN A 40 -6.93 -12.62 25.64
N PRO A 41 -7.70 -13.49 26.33
CA PRO A 41 -9.14 -13.31 26.45
C PRO A 41 -9.55 -12.02 27.17
N ALA A 42 -8.67 -11.49 28.03
CA ALA A 42 -8.90 -10.24 28.78
C ALA A 42 -8.72 -8.97 27.93
N GLN A 43 -8.20 -9.08 26.70
CA GLN A 43 -8.06 -7.94 25.78
C GLN A 43 -8.83 -8.22 24.50
N ASP A 44 -9.89 -7.48 24.27
CA ASP A 44 -10.65 -7.61 23.04
C ASP A 44 -9.85 -7.18 21.80
N TRP A 45 -10.29 -7.67 20.64
CA TRP A 45 -9.88 -7.13 19.35
C TRP A 45 -10.97 -6.19 18.85
N PRO A 46 -10.69 -4.88 18.73
CA PRO A 46 -11.73 -3.92 18.40
C PRO A 46 -12.22 -4.12 16.97
N VAL A 47 -13.54 -4.21 16.80
CA VAL A 47 -14.21 -4.54 15.52
C VAL A 47 -13.83 -3.57 14.40
N TRP A 48 -13.62 -2.29 14.70
CA TRP A 48 -13.25 -1.28 13.71
C TRP A 48 -11.94 -1.61 12.98
N ARG A 49 -10.99 -2.33 13.62
CA ARG A 49 -9.73 -2.75 12.96
C ARG A 49 -9.99 -3.78 11.87
N THR A 50 -10.92 -4.70 12.12
CA THR A 50 -11.35 -5.70 11.13
C THR A 50 -12.13 -5.04 9.99
N ILE A 51 -13.02 -4.08 10.31
CA ILE A 51 -13.72 -3.29 9.29
C ILE A 51 -12.70 -2.54 8.42
N SER A 52 -11.74 -1.84 9.04
CA SER A 52 -10.68 -1.11 8.34
C SER A 52 -9.85 -2.02 7.42
N PHE A 53 -9.49 -3.22 7.90
CA PHE A 53 -8.81 -4.22 7.08
C PHE A 53 -9.64 -4.64 5.87
N ALA A 54 -10.92 -4.96 6.09
CA ALA A 54 -11.83 -5.36 5.01
C ALA A 54 -12.01 -4.23 4.00
N THR A 55 -12.15 -2.97 4.45
CA THR A 55 -12.20 -1.79 3.57
C THR A 55 -10.93 -1.68 2.72
N GLY A 56 -9.75 -1.80 3.34
CA GLY A 56 -8.48 -1.77 2.61
C GLY A 56 -8.38 -2.88 1.56
N LEU A 57 -8.77 -4.11 1.91
CA LEU A 57 -8.77 -5.25 1.00
C LEU A 57 -9.75 -5.07 -0.17
N THR A 58 -10.93 -4.51 0.09
CA THR A 58 -11.93 -4.18 -0.93
C THR A 58 -11.40 -3.11 -1.88
N LEU A 59 -10.72 -2.07 -1.38
CA LEU A 59 -10.12 -1.05 -2.23
C LEU A 59 -9.03 -1.61 -3.14
N VAL A 60 -8.20 -2.53 -2.63
CA VAL A 60 -7.22 -3.26 -3.44
C VAL A 60 -7.90 -4.16 -4.47
N ALA A 61 -8.98 -4.85 -4.10
CA ALA A 61 -9.77 -5.66 -5.03
C ALA A 61 -10.34 -4.81 -6.17
N VAL A 62 -11.00 -3.70 -5.85
CA VAL A 62 -11.59 -2.78 -6.82
C VAL A 62 -10.53 -2.24 -7.79
N ALA A 63 -9.30 -2.04 -7.31
CA ALA A 63 -8.22 -1.53 -8.15
C ALA A 63 -7.53 -2.62 -9.01
N LEU A 64 -7.36 -3.85 -8.52
CA LEU A 64 -6.50 -4.86 -9.16
C LEU A 64 -7.21 -6.06 -9.78
N VAL A 65 -8.47 -6.33 -9.40
CA VAL A 65 -9.27 -7.42 -9.98
C VAL A 65 -9.75 -7.10 -11.39
N PRO A 66 -10.20 -5.87 -11.70
CA PRO A 66 -10.50 -5.49 -13.09
C PRO A 66 -9.25 -5.62 -13.99
N PRO A 67 -9.44 -5.78 -15.31
CA PRO A 67 -8.32 -5.71 -16.25
C PRO A 67 -7.61 -4.36 -16.14
N ALA A 68 -6.33 -4.34 -16.54
CA ALA A 68 -5.53 -3.13 -16.52
C ALA A 68 -6.29 -1.97 -17.22
N PRO A 69 -6.37 -0.79 -16.59
CA PRO A 69 -7.19 0.31 -17.05
C PRO A 69 -6.72 0.78 -18.43
N THR A 70 -7.68 1.02 -19.31
CA THR A 70 -7.42 1.59 -20.62
C THR A 70 -7.49 3.12 -20.54
N GLY A 71 -6.37 3.78 -20.81
CA GLY A 71 -6.25 5.23 -20.78
C GLY A 71 -5.78 5.82 -19.45
N PHE A 72 -5.16 6.99 -19.55
CA PHE A 72 -4.51 7.69 -18.44
C PHE A 72 -5.44 7.98 -17.24
N PRO A 73 -6.71 8.44 -17.41
CA PRO A 73 -7.57 8.75 -16.27
C PRO A 73 -7.94 7.51 -15.43
N ALA A 74 -8.25 6.40 -16.09
CA ALA A 74 -8.58 5.14 -15.41
C ALA A 74 -7.34 4.57 -14.70
N HIS A 75 -6.16 4.72 -15.29
CA HIS A 75 -4.88 4.37 -14.68
C HIS A 75 -4.60 5.20 -13.43
N MET A 76 -4.78 6.53 -13.48
CA MET A 76 -4.63 7.40 -12.31
C MET A 76 -5.61 7.01 -11.21
N ALA A 77 -6.87 6.70 -11.53
CA ALA A 77 -7.85 6.26 -10.55
C ALA A 77 -7.40 4.98 -9.82
N GLN A 78 -6.87 4.00 -10.55
CA GLN A 78 -6.28 2.79 -9.96
C GLN A 78 -5.11 3.14 -9.01
N HIS A 79 -4.21 4.04 -9.44
CA HIS A 79 -3.08 4.47 -8.62
C HIS A 79 -3.50 5.19 -7.34
N MET A 80 -4.54 6.02 -7.39
CA MET A 80 -5.08 6.70 -6.21
C MET A 80 -5.70 5.69 -5.22
N LEU A 81 -6.46 4.72 -5.71
CA LEU A 81 -7.03 3.67 -4.86
C LEU A 81 -5.95 2.89 -4.11
N ILE A 82 -4.90 2.47 -4.80
CA ILE A 82 -3.83 1.64 -4.22
C ILE A 82 -2.83 2.46 -3.40
N GLY A 83 -2.49 3.67 -3.85
CA GLY A 83 -1.43 4.49 -3.25
C GLY A 83 -1.91 5.42 -2.13
N MET A 84 -3.19 5.81 -2.11
CA MET A 84 -3.71 6.79 -1.15
C MET A 84 -4.86 6.27 -0.28
N TYR A 85 -5.82 5.53 -0.84
CA TYR A 85 -7.04 5.15 -0.11
C TYR A 85 -6.93 3.80 0.61
N ALA A 86 -6.44 2.77 -0.06
CA ALA A 86 -6.23 1.45 0.56
C ALA A 86 -5.22 1.47 1.72
N PRO A 87 -4.07 2.18 1.62
CA PRO A 87 -3.03 2.07 2.63
C PRO A 87 -3.42 2.54 4.03
N PRO A 88 -4.06 3.72 4.23
CA PRO A 88 -4.55 4.12 5.54
C PRO A 88 -5.50 3.09 6.16
N ALA A 89 -6.42 2.54 5.37
CA ALA A 89 -7.35 1.51 5.84
C ALA A 89 -6.63 0.22 6.29
N LEU A 90 -5.64 -0.24 5.51
CA LEU A 90 -4.82 -1.40 5.86
C LEU A 90 -3.94 -1.16 7.10
N VAL A 91 -3.37 0.03 7.24
CA VAL A 91 -2.51 0.40 8.38
C VAL A 91 -3.32 0.54 9.67
N LEU A 92 -4.52 1.12 9.58
CA LEU A 92 -5.44 1.29 10.71
C LEU A 92 -5.89 -0.05 11.32
N ALA A 93 -5.88 -1.12 10.52
CA ALA A 93 -6.08 -2.49 11.03
C ALA A 93 -5.03 -2.96 12.05
N ALA A 94 -3.92 -2.23 12.22
CA ALA A 94 -2.77 -2.59 13.06
C ALA A 94 -2.22 -3.99 12.78
N PRO A 95 -1.78 -4.26 11.53
CA PRO A 95 -1.26 -5.57 11.14
C PRO A 95 -0.07 -6.02 12.01
N VAL A 96 0.79 -5.10 12.44
CA VAL A 96 1.96 -5.45 13.28
C VAL A 96 1.51 -5.84 14.69
N THR A 97 0.62 -5.06 15.30
CA THR A 97 0.05 -5.38 16.62
C THR A 97 -0.70 -6.70 16.58
N LEU A 98 -1.47 -6.96 15.52
CA LEU A 98 -2.15 -8.23 15.32
C LEU A 98 -1.16 -9.39 15.26
N ALA A 99 -0.08 -9.25 14.50
CA ALA A 99 0.98 -10.25 14.39
C ALA A 99 1.65 -10.51 15.75
N LEU A 100 1.98 -9.45 16.50
CA LEU A 100 2.58 -9.54 17.83
C LEU A 100 1.66 -10.25 18.84
N ARG A 101 0.34 -10.01 18.78
CA ARG A 101 -0.65 -10.67 19.65
C ARG A 101 -0.93 -12.13 19.23
N ALA A 102 -0.85 -12.43 17.93
CA ALA A 102 -1.17 -13.76 17.41
C ALA A 102 0.01 -14.75 17.46
N LEU A 103 1.26 -14.26 17.48
CA LEU A 103 2.47 -15.09 17.45
C LEU A 103 2.95 -15.51 18.85
N PRO A 104 3.66 -16.66 18.96
CA PRO A 104 4.30 -17.05 20.22
C PRO A 104 5.43 -16.07 20.56
N PRO A 105 5.92 -16.03 21.82
CA PRO A 105 6.94 -15.08 22.27
C PRO A 105 8.19 -15.04 21.38
N ALA A 106 8.65 -16.19 20.88
CA ALA A 106 9.79 -16.28 19.96
C ALA A 106 9.52 -15.55 18.62
N GLY A 107 8.31 -15.70 18.06
CA GLY A 107 7.90 -15.01 16.84
C GLY A 107 7.73 -13.51 17.05
N ALA A 108 7.11 -13.12 18.17
CA ALA A 108 6.96 -11.72 18.56
C ALA A 108 8.34 -11.03 18.71
N ARG A 109 9.31 -11.68 19.36
CA ARG A 109 10.69 -11.19 19.47
C ARG A 109 11.36 -10.98 18.12
N ARG A 110 11.17 -11.90 17.15
CA ARG A 110 11.71 -11.75 15.79
C ARG A 110 11.13 -10.54 15.07
N ILE A 111 9.81 -10.36 15.12
CA ILE A 111 9.16 -9.18 14.54
C ILE A 111 9.69 -7.91 15.19
N THR A 112 9.72 -7.86 16.52
CA THR A 112 10.26 -6.71 17.25
C THR A 112 11.71 -6.42 16.86
N ALA A 113 12.56 -7.44 16.72
CA ALA A 113 13.95 -7.26 16.29
C ALA A 113 14.04 -6.66 14.88
N VAL A 114 13.20 -7.12 13.93
CA VAL A 114 13.13 -6.54 12.58
C VAL A 114 12.66 -5.08 12.63
N LEU A 115 11.64 -4.77 13.43
CA LEU A 115 11.14 -3.39 13.59
C LEU A 115 12.18 -2.43 14.18
N HIS A 116 13.10 -2.94 15.01
CA HIS A 116 14.19 -2.16 15.59
C HIS A 116 15.42 -2.07 14.68
N SER A 117 15.44 -2.80 13.56
CA SER A 117 16.57 -2.76 12.63
C SER A 117 16.72 -1.36 11.99
N PRO A 118 17.96 -0.90 11.76
CA PRO A 118 18.22 0.40 11.15
C PRO A 118 17.51 0.64 9.80
N PRO A 119 17.44 -0.32 8.84
CA PRO A 119 16.75 -0.08 7.58
C PRO A 119 15.25 0.16 7.78
N VAL A 120 14.60 -0.58 8.67
CA VAL A 120 13.17 -0.40 8.97
C VAL A 120 12.92 0.93 9.67
N ARG A 121 13.78 1.30 10.63
CA ARG A 121 13.69 2.61 11.30
C ARG A 121 13.88 3.77 10.33
N CYS A 122 14.80 3.64 9.37
CA CYS A 122 15.00 4.64 8.33
C CYS A 122 13.78 4.73 7.41
N ALA A 123 13.22 3.60 6.98
CA ALA A 123 12.06 3.54 6.11
C ALA A 123 10.80 4.13 6.77
N VAL A 124 10.58 3.83 8.06
CA VAL A 124 9.41 4.31 8.82
C VAL A 124 9.52 5.79 9.22
N HIS A 125 10.66 6.43 8.99
CA HIS A 125 10.79 7.87 9.21
C HIS A 125 9.90 8.65 8.22
N PRO A 126 9.10 9.65 8.67
CA PRO A 126 8.16 10.39 7.83
C PRO A 126 8.76 10.97 6.54
N VAL A 127 9.99 11.49 6.60
CA VAL A 127 10.69 12.04 5.42
C VAL A 127 11.02 10.96 4.41
N SER A 128 11.58 9.83 4.85
CA SER A 128 11.90 8.69 3.98
C SER A 128 10.64 8.11 3.36
N ALA A 129 9.57 7.96 4.15
CA ALA A 129 8.28 7.49 3.68
C ALA A 129 7.65 8.45 2.66
N LEU A 130 7.79 9.77 2.87
CA LEU A 130 7.37 10.80 1.93
C LEU A 130 8.14 10.72 0.60
N LEU A 131 9.47 10.55 0.66
CA LEU A 131 10.31 10.38 -0.53
C LEU A 131 9.96 9.09 -1.29
N LEU A 132 9.74 7.98 -0.58
CA LEU A 132 9.36 6.71 -1.17
C LEU A 132 7.95 6.69 -1.76
N SER A 133 7.06 7.56 -1.28
CA SER A 133 5.68 7.66 -1.77
C SER A 133 5.52 8.73 -2.84
N THR A 134 5.82 9.99 -2.51
CA THR A 134 5.63 11.14 -3.41
C THR A 134 6.85 11.37 -4.30
N GLY A 135 8.05 11.14 -3.79
CA GLY A 135 9.28 11.27 -4.59
C GLY A 135 9.34 10.24 -5.73
N SER A 136 8.96 8.99 -5.45
CA SER A 136 8.87 7.97 -6.49
C SER A 136 7.82 8.30 -7.56
N LEU A 137 6.73 8.99 -7.19
CA LEU A 137 5.73 9.45 -8.13
C LEU A 137 6.34 10.44 -9.13
N ALA A 138 7.06 11.44 -8.63
CA ALA A 138 7.77 12.39 -9.48
C ALA A 138 8.78 11.69 -10.41
N VAL A 139 9.59 10.78 -9.87
CA VAL A 139 10.58 10.03 -10.67
C VAL A 139 9.89 9.18 -11.74
N LEU A 140 8.81 8.48 -11.41
CA LEU A 140 8.11 7.61 -12.34
C LEU A 140 7.54 8.37 -13.53
N TYR A 141 6.88 9.51 -13.27
CA TYR A 141 6.13 10.24 -14.30
C TYR A 141 6.94 11.29 -15.06
N PHE A 142 8.01 11.84 -14.47
CA PHE A 142 8.90 12.80 -15.13
C PHE A 142 10.13 12.14 -15.77
N THR A 143 10.17 10.81 -15.84
CA THR A 143 11.23 10.07 -16.54
C THR A 143 10.62 8.98 -17.44
N PRO A 144 11.40 8.39 -18.36
CA PRO A 144 10.90 7.29 -19.21
C PRO A 144 10.51 6.02 -18.45
N LEU A 145 10.72 5.96 -17.13
CA LEU A 145 10.40 4.82 -16.29
C LEU A 145 8.94 4.38 -16.44
N TYR A 146 7.99 5.32 -16.52
CA TYR A 146 6.59 4.99 -16.73
C TYR A 146 6.37 4.15 -18.00
N ASN A 147 6.88 4.62 -19.14
CA ASN A 147 6.73 3.94 -20.43
C ASN A 147 7.40 2.55 -20.39
N THR A 148 8.57 2.44 -19.75
CA THR A 148 9.23 1.14 -19.57
C THR A 148 8.43 0.20 -18.66
N ALA A 149 7.84 0.69 -17.57
CA ALA A 149 7.05 -0.11 -16.64
C ALA A 149 5.73 -0.59 -17.27
N MET A 150 5.12 0.22 -18.12
CA MET A 150 3.89 -0.14 -18.84
C MET A 150 4.12 -1.07 -20.03
N SER A 151 5.34 -1.11 -20.58
CA SER A 151 5.67 -2.04 -21.67
C SER A 151 5.71 -3.52 -21.25
N HIS A 152 5.79 -3.82 -19.95
CA HIS A 152 5.89 -5.19 -19.44
C HIS A 152 4.85 -5.45 -18.33
N PRO A 153 4.15 -6.61 -18.33
CA PRO A 153 3.21 -6.96 -17.26
C PRO A 153 3.82 -6.95 -15.86
N ALA A 154 5.08 -7.38 -15.74
CA ALA A 154 5.81 -7.37 -14.47
C ALA A 154 6.06 -5.95 -13.92
N GLY A 155 6.26 -4.97 -14.81
CA GLY A 155 6.45 -3.58 -14.44
C GLY A 155 5.18 -3.00 -13.80
N HIS A 156 4.00 -3.31 -14.34
CA HIS A 156 2.72 -2.90 -13.76
C HIS A 156 2.52 -3.48 -12.35
N TRP A 157 2.85 -4.76 -12.13
CA TRP A 157 2.79 -5.39 -10.80
C TRP A 157 3.76 -4.76 -9.81
N LEU A 158 4.99 -4.52 -10.24
CA LEU A 158 6.00 -3.88 -9.39
C LEU A 158 5.57 -2.48 -8.99
N MET A 159 4.98 -1.73 -9.92
CA MET A 159 4.46 -0.40 -9.70
C MET A 159 3.29 -0.40 -8.71
N ALA A 160 2.31 -1.29 -8.90
CA ALA A 160 1.20 -1.46 -7.98
C ALA A 160 1.66 -1.85 -6.57
N ALA A 161 2.62 -2.79 -6.46
CA ALA A 161 3.21 -3.19 -5.19
C ALA A 161 3.96 -2.04 -4.52
N HIS A 162 4.78 -1.30 -5.27
CA HIS A 162 5.51 -0.14 -4.77
C HIS A 162 4.57 0.93 -4.24
N PHE A 163 3.51 1.28 -4.96
CA PHE A 163 2.53 2.27 -4.50
C PHE A 163 1.79 1.82 -3.24
N LEU A 164 1.37 0.56 -3.18
CA LEU A 164 0.70 0.02 -1.99
C LEU A 164 1.62 0.05 -0.77
N LEU A 165 2.86 -0.42 -0.94
CA LEU A 165 3.84 -0.54 0.15
C LEU A 165 4.32 0.84 0.63
N SER A 166 4.66 1.74 -0.29
CA SER A 166 5.07 3.11 0.03
C SER A 166 3.94 3.90 0.67
N GLY A 167 2.70 3.75 0.17
CA GLY A 167 1.51 4.32 0.78
C GLY A 167 1.28 3.78 2.20
N CYS A 168 1.47 2.47 2.42
CA CYS A 168 1.32 1.87 3.75
C CYS A 168 2.39 2.39 4.70
N LEU A 169 3.62 2.50 4.22
CA LEU A 169 4.76 3.04 4.97
C LEU A 169 4.51 4.50 5.37
N PHE A 170 4.03 5.33 4.44
CA PHE A 170 3.71 6.73 4.70
C PHE A 170 2.53 6.87 5.67
N ALA A 171 1.43 6.16 5.43
CA ALA A 171 0.29 6.15 6.35
C ALA A 171 0.69 5.66 7.76
N HIS A 172 1.57 4.66 7.85
CA HIS A 172 2.09 4.18 9.13
C HIS A 172 3.00 5.20 9.80
N ALA A 173 3.94 5.81 9.08
CA ALA A 173 4.82 6.85 9.60
C ALA A 173 4.02 8.08 10.11
N ILE A 174 2.95 8.43 9.39
CA ILE A 174 2.14 9.62 9.67
C ILE A 174 1.03 9.37 10.68
N ALA A 175 0.37 8.23 10.76
CA ALA A 175 -0.79 8.02 11.66
C ALA A 175 -1.02 6.57 12.09
N GLY A 176 -0.04 5.68 11.89
CA GLY A 176 -0.20 4.26 12.17
C GLY A 176 -0.43 3.94 13.66
N PRO A 177 -1.40 3.08 14.01
CA PRO A 177 -1.63 2.63 15.39
C PRO A 177 -0.56 1.65 15.88
N ASP A 178 0.21 1.07 14.96
CA ASP A 178 1.28 0.12 15.27
C ASP A 178 2.52 0.80 15.87
N PRO A 179 3.31 0.07 16.68
CA PRO A 179 4.54 0.58 17.27
C PRO A 179 5.55 1.04 16.21
N ALA A 180 6.06 2.26 16.35
CA ALA A 180 7.06 2.84 15.46
C ALA A 180 8.21 3.45 16.29
N PRO A 181 9.28 2.68 16.57
CA PRO A 181 10.42 3.14 17.36
C PRO A 181 11.09 4.37 16.73
N GLY A 182 11.02 5.52 17.40
CA GLY A 182 11.58 6.78 16.90
C GLY A 182 10.67 7.60 16.00
N ARG A 183 9.34 7.36 16.04
CA ARG A 183 8.36 8.21 15.35
C ARG A 183 8.48 9.67 15.84
N PRO A 184 8.68 10.65 14.95
CA PRO A 184 8.75 12.06 15.32
C PRO A 184 7.47 12.58 15.98
N GLY A 185 7.58 13.71 16.68
CA GLY A 185 6.43 14.40 17.27
C GLY A 185 5.34 14.76 16.25
N VAL A 186 4.12 14.99 16.73
CA VAL A 186 2.95 15.34 15.90
C VAL A 186 3.23 16.52 14.95
N PRO A 187 3.89 17.62 15.36
CA PRO A 187 4.14 18.74 14.45
C PRO A 187 4.95 18.33 13.21
N ALA A 188 6.05 17.60 13.38
CA ALA A 188 6.89 17.16 12.26
C ALA A 188 6.12 16.24 11.28
N ARG A 189 5.24 15.37 11.82
CA ARG A 189 4.36 14.52 11.00
C ARG A 189 3.33 15.34 10.22
N LEU A 190 2.71 16.34 10.85
CA LEU A 190 1.77 17.24 10.18
C LEU A 190 2.47 18.08 9.11
N THR A 191 3.70 18.54 9.35
CA THR A 191 4.52 19.20 8.34
C THR A 191 4.80 18.27 7.15
N CYS A 192 5.25 17.04 7.40
CA CYS A 192 5.46 16.06 6.34
C CYS A 192 4.17 15.77 5.56
N LEU A 193 3.03 15.65 6.25
CA LEU A 193 1.73 15.46 5.61
C LEU A 193 1.37 16.66 4.72
N GLY A 194 1.55 17.89 5.20
CA GLY A 194 1.31 19.10 4.42
C GLY A 194 2.20 19.18 3.18
N VAL A 195 3.50 18.87 3.32
CA VAL A 195 4.43 18.79 2.19
C VAL A 195 4.02 17.70 1.19
N ALA A 196 3.60 16.53 1.67
CA ALA A 196 3.13 15.45 0.80
C ALA A 196 1.90 15.86 0.00
N ILE A 197 0.92 16.51 0.63
CA ILE A 197 -0.29 17.00 -0.03
C ILE A 197 0.07 18.02 -1.10
N ALA A 198 0.89 19.02 -0.76
CA ALA A 198 1.31 20.06 -1.70
C ALA A 198 2.08 19.46 -2.90
N ALA A 199 3.04 18.58 -2.64
CA ALA A 199 3.82 17.92 -3.68
C ALA A 199 2.95 17.02 -4.58
N HIS A 200 2.05 16.21 -4.00
CA HIS A 200 1.10 15.41 -4.79
C HIS A 200 0.20 16.29 -5.65
N ALA A 201 -0.35 17.37 -5.10
CA ALA A 201 -1.22 18.29 -5.84
C ALA A 201 -0.49 18.93 -7.03
N LEU A 202 0.75 19.38 -6.82
CA LEU A 202 1.58 19.94 -7.89
C LEU A 202 1.89 18.93 -8.99
N ILE A 203 2.25 17.69 -8.61
CA ILE A 203 2.50 16.61 -9.57
C ILE A 203 1.22 16.28 -10.36
N ALA A 204 0.07 16.18 -9.67
CA ALA A 204 -1.21 15.92 -10.30
C ALA A 204 -1.61 17.05 -11.28
N GLN A 205 -1.40 18.31 -10.91
CA GLN A 205 -1.65 19.46 -11.78
C GLN A 205 -0.70 19.49 -12.99
N ALA A 206 0.58 19.19 -12.80
CA ALA A 206 1.55 19.11 -13.89
C ALA A 206 1.16 18.01 -14.89
N LEU A 207 0.80 16.82 -14.40
CA LEU A 207 0.31 15.70 -15.20
C LEU A 207 -0.98 16.06 -15.96
N TYR A 208 -1.94 16.69 -15.29
CA TYR A 208 -3.21 17.09 -15.92
C TYR A 208 -3.01 18.18 -16.97
N GLY A 209 -2.07 19.10 -16.74
CA GLY A 209 -1.71 20.16 -17.68
C GLY A 209 -0.78 19.72 -18.82
N GLY A 210 -0.30 18.48 -18.82
CA GLY A 210 0.66 17.97 -19.81
C GLY A 210 2.06 18.59 -19.70
N PHE A 211 2.40 19.17 -18.55
CA PHE A 211 3.72 19.78 -18.35
C PHE A 211 4.74 18.71 -17.97
N PHE A 212 5.82 18.61 -18.75
CA PHE A 212 6.99 17.74 -18.52
C PHE A 212 6.73 16.22 -18.60
N THR A 213 5.67 15.78 -19.28
CA THR A 213 5.28 14.36 -19.32
C THR A 213 5.27 13.83 -20.77
N ASP A 214 6.14 12.85 -21.05
CA ASP A 214 6.12 12.05 -22.29
C ASP A 214 5.20 10.82 -22.15
N VAL A 215 3.99 11.03 -21.62
CA VAL A 215 3.02 9.97 -21.28
C VAL A 215 1.83 9.99 -22.22
#